data_AF-A0A954M952-F1
#
_entry.id   AF-A0A954M952-F1
#
_cell.length_a   1.000
_cell.length_b   1.000
_cell.length_c   1.000
_cell.angle_alpha   90.00
_cell.angle_beta   90.00
_cell.angle_gamma   90.00
#
_symmetry.space_group_name_H-M   'P 1'
#
loop_
_entity.id
_entity.type
_entity.pdbx_description
1 polymer ?
#
loop_
_entity_poly.entity_id
_entity_poly.type
_entity_poly.pdbx_seq_one_letter_code
_entity_poly.pdbx_strand_id
1 'polypeptide(L)'
;MMIQRTLLLGLASFMTIHTANAQCSRSARTVTLRPQHGHSVAYPDPVYPITASTCPLAGTRHTVELPPEPAAVVPGSYGHVDELAQRLEILMNEVCLDMYYNYSHNPEFRETYSEAYSLFLTAQYIHAMEHHYDRAAIQRQLGGADALFHHVEDDVAGWTRIPRRQIGTLGLRTKMKLAEETLHHLMEYVGVSATAAVAQPPAPGAIAFAPAP
;
A
#
# COMPACT_ATOMS: atom_id res chain seq x y z
N MET A 1 -60.62 -11.98 -2.40
CA MET A 1 -59.63 -11.89 -3.49
C MET A 1 -58.33 -12.55 -3.02
N MET A 2 -58.01 -13.71 -3.58
CA MET A 2 -56.79 -14.48 -3.30
C MET A 2 -55.67 -13.98 -4.23
N ILE A 3 -54.49 -13.67 -3.68
CA ILE A 3 -53.29 -13.38 -4.48
C ILE A 3 -52.24 -14.45 -4.17
N GLN A 4 -51.90 -15.20 -5.21
CA GLN A 4 -50.98 -16.33 -5.26
C GLN A 4 -49.56 -15.95 -4.81
N ARG A 5 -48.99 -16.79 -3.95
CA ARG A 5 -47.56 -16.87 -3.64
C ARG A 5 -46.86 -17.65 -4.75
N THR A 6 -45.95 -17.01 -5.48
CA THR A 6 -45.03 -17.69 -6.41
C THR A 6 -43.68 -17.84 -5.73
N LEU A 7 -43.36 -19.07 -5.34
CA LEU A 7 -42.03 -19.50 -4.89
C LEU A 7 -41.18 -19.78 -6.13
N LEU A 8 -40.06 -19.06 -6.28
CA LEU A 8 -39.01 -19.38 -7.25
C LEU A 8 -37.87 -20.08 -6.51
N LEU A 9 -37.80 -21.41 -6.66
CA LEU A 9 -36.63 -22.21 -6.39
C LEU A 9 -35.59 -21.93 -7.49
N GLY A 10 -34.42 -21.42 -7.10
CA GLY A 10 -33.28 -21.21 -7.99
C GLY A 10 -32.02 -21.89 -7.45
N LEU A 11 -31.75 -23.07 -8.00
CA LEU A 11 -30.51 -23.87 -8.06
C LEU A 11 -29.25 -23.28 -7.41
N ALA A 12 -28.78 -23.94 -6.35
CA ALA A 12 -27.43 -23.81 -5.83
C ALA A 12 -26.44 -24.61 -6.71
N SER A 13 -25.60 -23.91 -7.48
CA SER A 13 -24.45 -24.51 -8.15
C SER A 13 -23.28 -24.60 -7.16
N PHE A 14 -22.99 -25.82 -6.72
CA PHE A 14 -21.76 -26.14 -5.98
C PHE A 14 -20.58 -26.15 -6.96
N MET A 15 -19.73 -25.12 -6.90
CA MET A 15 -18.43 -25.13 -7.55
C MET A 15 -17.38 -25.69 -6.58
N THR A 16 -16.95 -26.91 -6.85
CA THR A 16 -15.85 -27.59 -6.17
C THR A 16 -14.53 -26.96 -6.61
N ILE A 17 -13.88 -26.18 -5.75
CA ILE A 17 -12.55 -25.64 -6.02
C ILE A 17 -11.50 -26.72 -5.71
N HIS A 18 -10.81 -27.20 -6.75
CA HIS A 18 -9.59 -28.01 -6.61
C HIS A 18 -8.42 -27.11 -6.20
N THR A 19 -7.89 -27.32 -5.00
CA THR A 19 -6.63 -26.74 -4.54
C THR A 19 -5.45 -27.44 -5.22
N ALA A 20 -4.83 -26.80 -6.20
CA ALA A 20 -3.53 -27.22 -6.72
C ALA A 20 -2.44 -26.84 -5.72
N ASN A 21 -1.77 -27.86 -5.19
CA ASN A 21 -0.73 -27.76 -4.17
C ASN A 21 0.61 -27.42 -4.85
N ALA A 22 0.98 -26.15 -4.95
CA ALA A 22 2.28 -25.73 -5.46
C ALA A 22 3.34 -25.88 -4.35
N GLN A 23 4.05 -27.00 -4.38
CA GLN A 23 5.16 -27.32 -3.50
C GLN A 23 6.39 -26.49 -3.90
N CYS A 24 6.51 -25.29 -3.35
CA CYS A 24 7.70 -24.46 -3.51
C CYS A 24 8.78 -24.93 -2.52
N SER A 25 9.80 -25.65 -3.00
CA SER A 25 10.97 -26.00 -2.20
C SER A 25 11.83 -24.75 -1.97
N ARG A 26 11.70 -24.15 -0.78
CA ARG A 26 12.70 -23.19 -0.29
C ARG A 26 13.82 -23.97 0.38
N SER A 27 14.99 -23.98 -0.24
CA SER A 27 16.25 -24.33 0.42
C SER A 27 16.44 -23.45 1.66
N ALA A 28 16.38 -24.05 2.82
CA ALA A 28 16.76 -23.42 4.08
C ALA A 28 18.27 -23.18 4.07
N ARG A 29 18.69 -21.91 3.98
CA ARG A 29 20.03 -21.49 4.41
C ARG A 29 20.00 -21.42 5.94
N THR A 30 20.55 -22.44 6.59
CA THR A 30 20.86 -22.43 8.01
C THR A 30 21.98 -21.41 8.24
N VAL A 31 21.63 -20.23 8.77
CA VAL A 31 22.60 -19.28 9.32
C VAL A 31 22.71 -19.58 10.81
N THR A 32 23.82 -20.19 11.20
CA THR A 32 24.14 -20.48 12.60
C THR A 32 24.51 -19.17 13.30
N LEU A 33 23.57 -18.54 14.00
CA LEU A 33 23.86 -17.42 14.90
C LEU A 33 24.42 -17.96 16.22
N ARG A 34 25.70 -17.68 16.46
CA ARG A 34 26.40 -17.93 17.72
C ARG A 34 25.97 -16.87 18.75
N PRO A 35 25.63 -17.24 20.00
CA PRO A 35 25.41 -16.25 21.04
C PRO A 35 26.75 -15.82 21.61
N GLN A 36 27.07 -14.53 21.53
CA GLN A 36 28.07 -13.92 22.40
C GLN A 36 27.37 -13.03 23.42
N HIS A 37 27.50 -13.42 24.68
CA HIS A 37 27.20 -12.59 25.83
C HIS A 37 28.12 -11.36 25.86
N GLY A 38 27.50 -10.22 26.18
CA GLY A 38 28.02 -9.13 26.99
C GLY A 38 29.40 -8.56 26.66
N HIS A 39 29.45 -7.29 26.30
CA HIS A 39 30.22 -6.27 27.03
C HIS A 39 29.90 -4.90 26.43
N SER A 40 29.52 -3.96 27.29
CA SER A 40 29.37 -2.55 26.97
C SER A 40 30.76 -1.99 26.67
N VAL A 41 31.01 -1.58 25.42
CA VAL A 41 32.25 -0.89 25.02
C VAL A 41 31.85 0.44 24.43
N ALA A 42 32.32 1.52 25.07
CA ALA A 42 32.25 2.88 24.55
C ALA A 42 33.00 2.93 23.21
N TYR A 43 32.36 3.46 22.17
CA TYR A 43 33.02 3.71 20.88
C TYR A 43 33.99 4.89 21.03
N PRO A 44 35.30 4.71 20.78
CA PRO A 44 36.17 5.84 20.48
C PRO A 44 35.90 6.33 19.04
N ASP A 45 35.84 7.65 18.88
CA ASP A 45 35.77 8.33 17.58
C ASP A 45 36.87 7.85 16.62
N PRO A 46 36.57 7.58 15.35
CA PRO A 46 37.59 7.34 14.35
C PRO A 46 38.25 8.68 13.98
N VAL A 47 39.46 8.90 14.49
CA VAL A 47 40.39 9.91 13.98
C VAL A 47 40.92 9.43 12.64
N TYR A 48 40.44 10.02 11.55
CA TYR A 48 41.02 9.83 10.23
C TYR A 48 42.30 10.70 10.09
N PRO A 49 43.46 10.12 9.74
CA PRO A 49 44.63 10.92 9.39
C PRO A 49 44.39 11.61 8.05
N ILE A 50 44.36 12.95 8.07
CA ILE A 50 44.40 13.79 6.88
C ILE A 50 45.84 13.74 6.35
N THR A 51 46.09 12.93 5.34
CA THR A 51 47.30 13.04 4.51
C THR A 51 47.06 14.14 3.49
N ALA A 52 47.62 15.32 3.75
CA ALA A 52 47.75 16.37 2.75
C ALA A 52 48.75 15.91 1.66
N SER A 53 48.23 15.36 0.56
CA SER A 53 48.99 15.19 -0.68
C SER A 53 49.08 16.53 -1.40
N THR A 54 50.17 17.25 -1.17
CA THR A 54 50.60 18.36 -2.01
C THR A 54 51.23 17.80 -3.29
N CYS A 55 50.48 17.79 -4.38
CA CYS A 55 51.02 17.66 -5.74
C CYS A 55 51.10 19.05 -6.40
N PRO A 56 52.22 19.40 -7.06
CA PRO A 56 52.41 20.71 -7.66
C PRO A 56 51.61 20.86 -8.97
N LEU A 57 51.17 22.10 -9.19
CA LEU A 57 50.44 22.57 -10.36
C LEU A 57 51.16 22.28 -11.67
N ALA A 58 50.49 21.59 -12.59
CA ALA A 58 50.63 21.80 -14.03
C ALA A 58 49.21 21.99 -14.60
N GLY A 59 48.99 23.18 -15.16
CA GLY A 59 47.66 23.70 -15.48
C GLY A 59 46.94 22.92 -16.57
N THR A 60 45.75 22.44 -16.23
CA THR A 60 44.63 22.28 -17.16
C THR A 60 43.40 22.73 -16.39
N ARG A 61 42.80 23.85 -16.80
CA ARG A 61 41.52 24.32 -16.26
C ARG A 61 40.45 23.32 -16.72
N HIS A 62 40.26 22.27 -15.93
CA HIS A 62 39.05 21.46 -16.01
C HIS A 62 37.92 22.30 -15.44
N THR A 63 37.13 22.90 -16.33
CA THR A 63 35.76 23.31 -15.99
C THR A 63 35.06 22.06 -15.50
N VAL A 64 34.90 21.93 -14.18
CA VAL A 64 34.04 20.91 -13.58
C VAL A 64 32.63 21.30 -13.99
N GLU A 65 32.13 20.65 -15.05
CA GLU A 65 30.74 20.74 -15.45
C GLU A 65 29.93 20.13 -14.30
N LEU A 66 29.27 21.01 -13.53
CA LEU A 66 28.37 20.58 -12.47
C LEU A 66 27.31 19.69 -13.10
N PRO A 67 26.97 18.55 -12.45
CA PRO A 67 25.86 17.73 -12.91
C PRO A 67 24.63 18.61 -13.13
N PRO A 68 23.86 18.41 -14.21
CA PRO A 68 22.64 19.15 -14.42
C PRO A 68 21.78 19.05 -13.16
N GLU A 69 21.29 20.20 -12.70
CA GLU A 69 20.38 20.29 -11.58
C GLU A 69 19.22 19.29 -11.83
N PRO A 70 18.86 18.44 -10.86
CA PRO A 70 17.82 17.44 -11.07
C PRO A 70 16.57 18.16 -11.54
N ALA A 71 16.12 17.81 -12.75
CA ALA A 71 14.96 18.44 -13.37
C ALA A 71 13.81 18.42 -12.35
N ALA A 72 13.29 19.61 -12.02
CA ALA A 72 12.17 19.73 -11.10
C ALA A 72 11.05 18.81 -11.59
N VAL A 73 10.66 17.82 -10.77
CA VAL A 73 9.56 16.91 -11.08
C VAL A 73 8.33 17.78 -11.25
N VAL A 74 7.81 17.84 -12.47
CA VAL A 74 6.60 18.62 -12.76
C VAL A 74 5.45 17.99 -11.97
N PRO A 75 4.80 18.76 -11.07
CA PRO A 75 3.63 18.28 -10.35
C PRO A 75 2.60 17.73 -11.34
N GLY A 76 2.18 16.48 -11.17
CA GLY A 76 1.19 15.82 -12.03
C GLY A 76 1.76 15.06 -13.23
N SER A 77 3.08 14.84 -13.31
CA SER A 77 3.63 13.90 -14.30
C SER A 77 3.03 12.50 -14.10
N TYR A 78 2.70 11.80 -15.20
CA TYR A 78 2.10 10.45 -15.15
C TYR A 78 2.93 9.45 -14.33
N GLY A 79 4.27 9.57 -14.37
CA GLY A 79 5.15 8.72 -13.56
C GLY A 79 4.92 8.89 -12.06
N HIS A 80 4.63 10.11 -11.60
CA HIS A 80 4.39 10.34 -10.18
C HIS A 80 3.03 9.79 -9.71
N VAL A 81 1.99 9.88 -10.55
CA VAL A 81 0.68 9.34 -10.19
C VAL A 81 0.69 7.80 -10.19
N ASP A 82 1.40 7.17 -11.12
CA ASP A 82 1.61 5.72 -11.16
C ASP A 82 2.29 5.22 -9.88
N GLU A 83 3.38 5.87 -9.46
CA GLU A 83 4.07 5.57 -8.21
C GLU A 83 3.17 5.69 -6.98
N LEU A 84 2.36 6.76 -6.89
CA LEU A 84 1.42 6.97 -5.79
C LEU A 84 0.30 5.93 -5.78
N ALA A 85 -0.28 5.61 -6.94
CA ALA A 85 -1.33 4.62 -7.07
C ALA A 85 -0.83 3.21 -6.70
N GLN A 86 0.36 2.82 -7.19
CA GLN A 86 1.00 1.57 -6.83
C GLN A 86 1.30 1.51 -5.32
N ARG A 87 1.83 2.60 -4.76
CA ARG A 87 2.13 2.68 -3.32
C ARG A 87 0.87 2.54 -2.48
N LEU A 88 -0.23 3.16 -2.88
CA LEU A 88 -1.52 3.04 -2.22
C LEU A 88 -2.03 1.59 -2.25
N GLU A 89 -1.96 0.91 -3.40
CA GLU A 89 -2.35 -0.50 -3.53
C GLU A 89 -1.56 -1.39 -2.56
N ILE A 90 -0.23 -1.22 -2.52
CA ILE A 90 0.65 -1.99 -1.63
C ILE A 90 0.28 -1.74 -0.16
N LEU A 91 0.14 -0.48 0.25
CA LEU A 91 -0.20 -0.13 1.63
C LEU A 91 -1.57 -0.68 2.04
N MET A 92 -2.58 -0.57 1.17
CA MET A 92 -3.92 -1.09 1.47
C MET A 92 -3.95 -2.61 1.57
N ASN A 93 -3.17 -3.32 0.73
CA ASN A 93 -2.99 -4.76 0.88
C ASN A 93 -2.32 -5.11 2.22
N GLU A 94 -1.28 -4.37 2.62
CA GLU A 94 -0.64 -4.59 3.92
C GLU A 94 -1.58 -4.29 5.10
N VAL A 95 -2.42 -3.26 5.00
CA VAL A 95 -3.47 -2.95 6.00
C VAL A 95 -4.43 -4.14 6.13
N CYS A 96 -4.98 -4.62 5.02
CA CYS A 96 -5.90 -5.78 5.02
C CYS A 96 -5.25 -7.02 5.64
N LEU A 97 -4.02 -7.35 5.23
CA LEU A 97 -3.31 -8.50 5.79
C LEU A 97 -3.05 -8.32 7.30
N ASP A 98 -2.62 -7.14 7.74
CA ASP A 98 -2.35 -6.86 9.15
C ASP A 98 -3.63 -6.97 10.00
N MET A 99 -4.74 -6.37 9.54
CA MET A 99 -6.07 -6.50 10.15
C MET A 99 -6.47 -7.96 10.32
N TYR A 100 -6.42 -8.75 9.24
CA TYR A 100 -6.84 -10.15 9.24
C TYR A 100 -6.06 -10.99 10.25
N TYR A 101 -4.73 -10.92 10.22
CA TYR A 101 -3.89 -11.76 11.08
C TYR A 101 -3.91 -11.31 12.54
N ASN A 102 -3.85 -10.00 12.81
CA ASN A 102 -3.51 -9.47 14.13
C ASN A 102 -4.65 -8.77 14.88
N TYR A 103 -5.77 -8.50 14.22
CA TYR A 103 -6.87 -7.71 14.80
C TYR A 103 -8.26 -8.36 14.69
N SER A 104 -8.36 -9.57 14.16
CA SER A 104 -9.63 -10.30 13.99
C SER A 104 -10.42 -10.59 15.27
N HIS A 105 -9.84 -10.34 16.45
CA HIS A 105 -10.51 -10.46 17.74
C HIS A 105 -11.20 -9.18 18.22
N ASN A 106 -10.98 -8.04 17.57
CA ASN A 106 -11.60 -6.77 17.97
C ASN A 106 -13.11 -6.77 17.62
N PRO A 107 -13.94 -6.03 18.36
CA PRO A 107 -15.35 -5.83 18.00
C PRO A 107 -15.47 -5.21 16.61
N GLU A 108 -16.59 -5.50 15.93
CA GLU A 108 -16.92 -4.95 14.60
C GLU A 108 -15.92 -5.28 13.47
N PHE A 109 -14.89 -6.08 13.76
CA PHE A 109 -13.82 -6.44 12.82
C PHE A 109 -14.33 -6.82 11.43
N ARG A 110 -15.41 -7.61 11.33
CA ARG A 110 -15.92 -8.08 10.04
C ARG A 110 -16.40 -6.93 9.14
N GLU A 111 -17.07 -5.95 9.72
CA GLU A 111 -17.61 -4.79 9.00
C GLU A 111 -16.47 -3.88 8.55
N THR A 112 -15.67 -3.39 9.49
CA THR A 112 -14.49 -2.55 9.22
C THR A 112 -13.50 -3.22 8.27
N TYR A 113 -13.30 -4.54 8.37
CA TYR A 113 -12.45 -5.28 7.43
C TYR A 113 -13.02 -5.31 6.01
N SER A 114 -14.34 -5.45 5.86
CA SER A 114 -14.99 -5.44 4.55
C SER A 114 -14.88 -4.08 3.86
N GLU A 115 -14.92 -3.00 4.64
CA GLU A 115 -14.70 -1.63 4.19
C GLU A 115 -13.25 -1.38 3.79
N ALA A 116 -12.30 -1.79 4.65
CA ALA A 116 -10.87 -1.74 4.34
C ALA A 116 -10.52 -2.54 3.07
N TYR A 117 -11.16 -3.70 2.88
CA TYR A 117 -10.99 -4.49 1.66
C TYR A 117 -11.56 -3.78 0.42
N SER A 118 -12.68 -3.07 0.58
CA SER A 118 -13.25 -2.24 -0.49
C SER A 118 -12.29 -1.10 -0.90
N LEU A 119 -11.59 -0.49 0.07
CA LEU A 119 -10.53 0.49 -0.20
C LEU A 119 -9.34 -0.14 -0.94
N PHE A 120 -8.92 -1.36 -0.59
CA PHE A 120 -7.88 -2.08 -1.33
C PHE A 120 -8.27 -2.33 -2.79
N LEU A 121 -9.50 -2.80 -3.06
CA LEU A 121 -9.98 -2.98 -4.42
C LEU A 121 -10.06 -1.66 -5.19
N THR A 122 -10.40 -0.57 -4.50
CA THR A 122 -10.41 0.78 -5.08
C THR A 122 -9.01 1.22 -5.47
N ALA A 123 -8.00 1.00 -4.61
CA ALA A 123 -6.61 1.31 -4.89
C ALA A 123 -6.07 0.53 -6.11
N GLN A 124 -6.37 -0.77 -6.18
CA GLN A 124 -6.02 -1.60 -7.33
C GLN A 124 -6.68 -1.11 -8.63
N TYR A 125 -7.96 -0.72 -8.57
CA TYR A 125 -8.65 -0.14 -9.71
C TYR A 125 -8.00 1.16 -10.18
N ILE A 126 -7.66 2.07 -9.24
CA ILE A 126 -7.01 3.34 -9.57
C ILE A 126 -5.65 3.10 -10.25
N HIS A 127 -4.84 2.20 -9.72
CA HIS A 127 -3.55 1.84 -10.31
C HIS A 127 -3.72 1.24 -11.72
N ALA A 128 -4.70 0.35 -11.93
CA ALA A 128 -5.02 -0.16 -13.26
C ALA A 128 -5.47 0.95 -14.24
N MET A 129 -6.32 1.88 -13.80
CA MET A 129 -6.79 2.98 -14.64
C MET A 129 -5.67 3.97 -15.00
N GLU A 130 -4.64 4.09 -14.16
CA GLU A 130 -3.48 4.92 -14.47
C GLU A 130 -2.72 4.38 -15.68
N HIS A 131 -2.52 3.07 -15.78
CA HIS A 131 -1.94 2.43 -16.96
C HIS A 131 -2.79 2.62 -18.23
N HIS A 132 -4.08 2.90 -18.09
CA HIS A 132 -4.99 3.23 -19.18
C HIS A 132 -5.14 4.73 -19.44
N TYR A 133 -4.46 5.59 -18.67
CA TYR A 133 -4.57 7.04 -18.71
C TYR A 133 -6.01 7.57 -18.50
N ASP A 134 -6.87 6.81 -17.82
CA ASP A 134 -8.27 7.19 -17.56
C ASP A 134 -8.40 8.02 -16.28
N ARG A 135 -7.99 9.29 -16.37
CA ARG A 135 -8.06 10.25 -15.26
C ARG A 135 -9.47 10.44 -14.71
N ALA A 136 -10.49 10.42 -15.56
CA ALA A 136 -11.87 10.62 -15.15
C ALA A 136 -12.37 9.44 -14.28
N ALA A 137 -11.96 8.21 -14.60
CA ALA A 137 -12.24 7.05 -13.76
C ALA A 137 -11.56 7.14 -12.39
N ILE A 138 -10.30 7.56 -12.35
CA ILE A 138 -9.56 7.77 -11.10
C ILE A 138 -10.24 8.80 -10.21
N GLN A 139 -10.60 9.96 -10.77
CA GLN A 139 -11.27 11.04 -10.03
C GLN A 139 -12.59 10.60 -9.38
N ARG A 140 -13.42 9.82 -10.11
CA ARG A 140 -14.70 9.32 -9.58
C ARG A 140 -14.54 8.39 -8.37
N GLN A 141 -13.44 7.66 -8.31
CA GLN A 141 -13.20 6.71 -7.22
C GLN A 141 -12.62 7.36 -5.97
N LEU A 142 -11.71 8.32 -6.16
CA LEU A 142 -10.98 8.94 -5.04
C LEU A 142 -11.88 9.69 -4.06
N GLY A 143 -12.92 10.39 -4.54
CA GLY A 143 -13.82 11.15 -3.67
C GLY A 143 -14.59 10.28 -2.66
N GLY A 144 -15.01 9.07 -3.05
CA GLY A 144 -15.63 8.12 -2.14
C GLY A 144 -14.63 7.40 -1.25
N ALA A 145 -13.41 7.16 -1.77
CA ALA A 145 -12.36 6.47 -1.03
C ALA A 145 -11.93 7.23 0.24
N ASP A 146 -11.78 8.56 0.17
CA ASP A 146 -11.36 9.40 1.31
C ASP A 146 -12.33 9.31 2.50
N ALA A 147 -13.63 9.45 2.25
CA ALA A 147 -14.65 9.35 3.29
C ALA A 147 -14.69 7.96 3.93
N LEU A 148 -14.61 6.90 3.12
CA LEU A 148 -14.56 5.52 3.63
C LEU A 148 -13.26 5.25 4.40
N PHE A 149 -12.15 5.87 3.99
CA PHE A 149 -10.86 5.74 4.66
C PHE A 149 -10.91 6.29 6.08
N HIS A 150 -11.45 7.50 6.26
CA HIS A 150 -11.61 8.09 7.58
C HIS A 150 -12.51 7.26 8.51
N HIS A 151 -13.60 6.69 7.97
CA HIS A 151 -14.43 5.77 8.76
C HIS A 151 -13.63 4.57 9.26
N VAL A 152 -12.88 3.91 8.38
CA VAL A 152 -12.06 2.75 8.77
C VAL A 152 -11.00 3.16 9.79
N GLU A 153 -10.40 4.34 9.67
CA GLU A 153 -9.43 4.85 10.63
C GLU A 153 -10.03 5.07 12.02
N ASP A 154 -11.22 5.67 12.10
CA ASP A 154 -11.95 5.89 13.34
C ASP A 154 -12.27 4.56 14.04
N ASP A 155 -12.75 3.56 13.30
CA ASP A 155 -13.07 2.23 13.84
C ASP A 155 -11.85 1.55 14.45
N VAL A 156 -10.72 1.57 13.74
CA VAL A 156 -9.49 0.92 14.22
C VAL A 156 -8.78 1.73 15.31
N ALA A 157 -9.24 2.96 15.60
CA ALA A 157 -8.64 3.81 16.61
C ALA A 157 -8.81 3.27 18.04
N GLY A 158 -9.72 2.33 18.28
CA GLY A 158 -9.86 1.64 19.57
C GLY A 158 -9.18 0.27 19.63
N TRP A 159 -8.70 -0.25 18.50
CA TRP A 159 -8.34 -1.66 18.39
C TRP A 159 -7.04 -2.01 19.12
N THR A 160 -7.03 -3.22 19.66
CA THR A 160 -5.86 -3.84 20.30
C THR A 160 -5.24 -4.87 19.36
N ARG A 161 -3.91 -4.96 19.37
CA ARG A 161 -3.18 -5.92 18.54
C ARG A 161 -2.89 -7.20 19.33
N ILE A 162 -3.21 -8.36 18.73
CA ILE A 162 -2.63 -9.65 19.14
C ILE A 162 -1.61 -10.07 18.07
N PRO A 163 -0.31 -10.06 18.37
CA PRO A 163 0.72 -10.31 17.36
C PRO A 163 0.73 -11.78 16.93
N ARG A 164 0.20 -12.08 15.73
CA ARG A 164 0.24 -13.41 15.11
C ARG A 164 1.19 -13.48 13.91
N ARG A 165 1.25 -12.42 13.11
CA ARG A 165 2.11 -12.34 11.93
C ARG A 165 2.57 -10.91 11.69
N GLN A 166 3.87 -10.70 11.49
CA GLN A 166 4.37 -9.40 11.04
C GLN A 166 4.09 -9.24 9.54
N ILE A 167 3.39 -8.16 9.19
CA ILE A 167 3.10 -7.76 7.81
C ILE A 167 3.82 -6.43 7.58
N GLY A 168 4.67 -6.32 6.56
CA GLY A 168 5.54 -5.16 6.38
C GLY A 168 6.45 -4.89 7.59
N THR A 169 7.03 -3.70 7.66
CA THR A 169 7.89 -3.26 8.78
C THR A 169 7.18 -2.36 9.79
N LEU A 170 5.96 -1.95 9.49
CA LEU A 170 5.19 -0.96 10.26
C LEU A 170 3.99 -1.60 10.97
N GLY A 171 3.45 -0.91 11.98
CA GLY A 171 2.17 -1.26 12.60
C GLY A 171 0.97 -0.70 11.84
N LEU A 172 -0.22 -1.27 12.06
CA LEU A 172 -1.47 -0.90 11.39
C LEU A 172 -1.70 0.61 11.30
N ARG A 173 -1.62 1.35 12.42
CA ARG A 173 -1.86 2.81 12.44
C ARG A 173 -0.87 3.59 11.57
N THR A 174 0.40 3.21 11.61
CA THR A 174 1.41 3.88 10.79
C THR A 174 1.17 3.60 9.31
N LYS A 175 0.74 2.38 8.95
CA LYS A 175 0.35 2.06 7.56
C LYS A 175 -0.87 2.85 7.12
N MET A 176 -1.90 2.95 7.96
CA MET A 176 -3.09 3.76 7.69
C MET A 176 -2.71 5.22 7.44
N LYS A 177 -1.93 5.83 8.34
CA LYS A 177 -1.45 7.21 8.14
C LYS A 177 -0.68 7.40 6.83
N LEU A 178 0.20 6.45 6.48
CA LEU A 178 0.93 6.53 5.21
C LEU A 178 0.01 6.33 3.99
N ALA A 179 -1.03 5.52 4.12
CA ALA A 179 -2.02 5.31 3.06
C ALA A 179 -2.89 6.56 2.87
N GLU A 180 -3.32 7.21 3.95
CA GLU A 180 -4.02 8.50 3.92
C GLU A 180 -3.19 9.58 3.23
N GLU A 181 -1.92 9.76 3.65
CA GLU A 181 -1.00 10.74 3.03
C GLU A 181 -0.79 10.44 1.54
N THR A 182 -0.68 9.16 1.18
CA THR A 182 -0.54 8.73 -0.23
C THR A 182 -1.83 9.02 -1.01
N LEU A 183 -3.01 8.77 -0.42
CA LEU A 183 -4.31 9.05 -1.00
C LEU A 183 -4.52 10.55 -1.24
N HIS A 184 -4.17 11.40 -0.26
CA HIS A 184 -4.30 12.85 -0.37
C HIS A 184 -3.36 13.43 -1.43
N HIS A 185 -2.10 13.01 -1.49
CA HIS A 185 -1.21 13.41 -2.59
C HIS A 185 -1.77 12.96 -3.94
N LEU A 186 -2.25 11.72 -4.04
CA LEU A 186 -2.86 11.21 -5.26
C LEU A 186 -4.05 12.08 -5.70
N MET A 187 -4.94 12.44 -4.76
CA MET A 187 -6.06 13.35 -4.98
C MET A 187 -5.62 14.72 -5.47
N GLU A 188 -4.61 15.31 -4.85
CA GLU A 188 -4.03 16.60 -5.26
C GLU A 188 -3.54 16.54 -6.72
N TYR A 189 -2.76 15.51 -7.08
CA TYR A 189 -2.18 15.39 -8.42
C TYR A 189 -3.19 15.10 -9.52
N VAL A 190 -4.31 14.43 -9.22
CA VAL A 190 -5.40 14.24 -10.18
C VAL A 190 -6.48 15.33 -10.10
N GLY A 191 -6.29 16.35 -9.26
CA GLY A 191 -7.20 17.50 -9.15
C GLY A 191 -8.54 17.19 -8.47
N VAL A 192 -8.57 16.21 -7.57
CA VAL A 192 -9.73 15.91 -6.71
C VAL A 192 -9.57 16.68 -5.40
N SER A 193 -10.56 17.50 -5.06
CA SER A 193 -10.64 18.11 -3.73
C SER A 193 -11.25 17.11 -2.74
N ALA A 194 -10.70 17.03 -1.53
CA ALA A 194 -11.32 16.27 -0.45
C ALA A 194 -12.75 16.77 -0.21
N THR A 195 -13.74 15.93 -0.53
CA THR A 195 -15.15 16.25 -0.32
C THR A 195 -15.57 15.77 1.06
N ALA A 196 -16.08 16.68 1.87
CA ALA A 196 -16.72 16.35 3.14
C ALA A 196 -18.02 15.55 2.88
N ALA A 197 -17.91 14.22 2.95
CA ALA A 197 -18.97 13.22 2.92
C ALA A 197 -19.95 13.23 1.72
N VAL A 198 -20.05 12.08 1.04
CA VAL A 198 -21.26 11.23 0.88
C VAL A 198 -21.03 10.27 -0.31
N ALA A 199 -21.42 9.01 -0.11
CA ALA A 199 -21.39 7.84 -1.00
C ALA A 199 -20.10 7.00 -0.94
N GLN A 200 -20.29 5.73 -0.58
CA GLN A 200 -19.28 4.67 -0.73
C GLN A 200 -18.76 4.71 -2.18
N PRO A 201 -17.44 4.59 -2.41
CA PRO A 201 -16.89 4.62 -3.75
C PRO A 201 -17.62 3.59 -4.60
N PRO A 202 -18.03 3.94 -5.83
CA PRO A 202 -18.78 3.01 -6.66
C PRO A 202 -17.97 1.74 -6.79
N ALA A 203 -18.59 0.60 -6.47
CA ALA A 203 -17.92 -0.70 -6.47
C ALA A 203 -17.02 -0.79 -7.72
N PRO A 204 -15.71 -1.05 -7.56
CA PRO A 204 -14.81 -1.10 -8.69
C PRO A 204 -15.42 -2.05 -9.73
N GLY A 205 -15.67 -1.52 -10.94
CA GLY A 205 -16.18 -2.35 -12.03
C GLY A 205 -15.27 -3.56 -12.15
N ALA A 206 -15.84 -4.76 -12.36
CA ALA A 206 -15.07 -5.99 -12.40
C ALA A 206 -13.93 -5.85 -13.42
N ILE A 207 -12.71 -5.65 -12.93
CA ILE A 207 -11.52 -5.70 -13.76
C ILE A 207 -11.43 -7.17 -14.15
N ALA A 208 -11.58 -7.47 -15.44
CA ALA A 208 -11.40 -8.83 -15.92
C ALA A 208 -9.95 -9.22 -15.67
N PHE A 209 -9.68 -9.85 -14.52
CA PHE A 209 -8.39 -10.47 -14.27
C PHE A 209 -8.16 -11.46 -15.39
N ALA A 210 -7.10 -11.25 -16.16
CA ALA A 210 -6.63 -12.25 -17.09
C ALA A 210 -6.46 -13.57 -16.30
N PRO A 211 -6.96 -14.71 -16.81
CA PRO A 211 -6.81 -15.98 -16.13
C PRO A 211 -5.33 -16.24 -15.87
N ALA A 212 -5.00 -16.68 -14.65
CA ALA A 212 -3.65 -17.07 -14.30
C ALA A 212 -3.12 -18.12 -15.31
N PRO A 213 -1.84 -18.05 -15.73
CA PRO A 213 -1.24 -19.01 -16.64
C PRO A 213 -1.18 -20.43 -16.08
#